data_AF-A0A9E3K3L0-F1
#
_entry.id   AF-A0A9E3K3L0-F1
#
_cell.length_a   1.000
_cell.length_b   1.000
_cell.length_c   1.000
_cell.angle_alpha   90.00
_cell.angle_beta   90.00
_cell.angle_gamma   90.00
#
_symmetry.space_group_name_H-M   'P 1'
#
loop_
_entity.id
_entity.type
_entity.pdbx_description
1 polymer ?
#
loop_
_entity_poly.entity_id
_entity_poly.type
_entity_poly.pdbx_seq_one_letter_code
_entity_poly.pdbx_strand_id
1 'polypeptide(L)'
;MSRQKLLTIGTLAALLLLAVFSMHARAEGQEGMVVVRDPQTGKLRAPTDDEMKALRAQSPSAALAAPRQPATVSRGDGSRGVRLGERNMVYEVVTRGADGKQTRECVEGSAGAAQALDHADAAAKHGNHGEDGHESR
;
A
#
# COMPACT_ATOMS: atom_id res chain seq x y z
N MET A 1 14.26 21.41 -56.67
CA MET A 1 13.50 21.43 -55.40
C MET A 1 13.95 22.64 -54.58
N SER A 2 13.01 23.48 -54.17
CA SER A 2 13.27 24.81 -53.60
C SER A 2 14.02 24.73 -52.26
N ARG A 3 15.08 25.54 -52.10
CA ARG A 3 15.93 25.65 -50.89
C ARG A 3 15.13 25.86 -49.60
N GLN A 4 13.92 26.40 -49.74
CA GLN A 4 12.95 26.59 -48.66
C GLN A 4 12.47 25.26 -48.05
N LYS A 5 12.35 24.18 -48.85
CA LYS A 5 11.96 22.84 -48.38
C LYS A 5 13.10 22.14 -47.62
N LEU A 6 14.35 22.47 -47.93
CA LEU A 6 15.53 21.92 -47.25
C LEU A 6 15.74 22.58 -45.88
N LEU A 7 15.45 23.88 -45.77
CA LEU A 7 15.54 24.63 -44.52
C LEU A 7 14.46 24.23 -43.50
N THR A 8 13.23 23.95 -43.94
CA THR A 8 12.13 23.55 -43.05
C THR A 8 12.27 22.12 -42.51
N ILE A 9 12.90 21.21 -43.27
CA ILE A 9 13.15 19.84 -42.81
C ILE A 9 14.26 19.83 -41.75
N GLY A 10 15.29 20.67 -41.92
CA GLY A 10 16.39 20.79 -40.95
C GLY A 10 15.94 21.31 -39.58
N THR A 11 15.05 22.30 -39.56
CA THR A 11 14.52 22.85 -38.29
C THR A 11 13.59 21.87 -37.57
N LEU A 12 12.78 21.10 -38.31
CA LEU A 12 11.91 20.07 -37.73
C LEU A 12 12.73 18.93 -37.08
N ALA A 13 13.81 18.50 -37.73
CA ALA A 13 14.70 17.46 -37.20
C ALA A 13 15.43 17.91 -35.92
N ALA A 14 15.87 19.17 -35.86
CA ALA A 14 16.51 19.74 -34.67
C ALA A 14 15.54 19.86 -33.48
N LEU A 15 14.28 20.24 -33.74
CA LEU A 15 13.22 20.29 -32.72
C LEU A 15 12.86 18.90 -32.18
N LEU A 16 12.81 17.88 -33.05
CA LEU A 16 12.55 16.50 -32.63
C LEU A 16 13.68 15.91 -31.78
N LEU A 17 14.95 16.25 -32.07
CA LEU A 17 16.09 15.79 -31.27
C LEU A 17 16.16 16.43 -29.88
N LEU A 18 15.75 17.70 -29.72
CA LEU A 18 15.66 18.34 -28.40
C LEU A 18 14.55 17.72 -27.52
N ALA A 19 13.44 17.28 -28.10
CA ALA A 19 12.31 16.73 -27.34
C ALA A 19 12.62 15.37 -26.69
N VAL A 20 13.49 14.55 -27.29
CA VAL A 20 13.87 13.22 -26.76
C VAL A 20 14.80 13.33 -25.55
N PHE A 21 15.63 14.38 -25.47
CA PHE A 21 16.54 14.60 -24.35
C PHE A 21 15.82 15.02 -23.06
N SER A 22 14.72 15.77 -23.17
CA SER A 22 13.93 16.23 -22.02
C SER A 22 13.16 15.12 -21.29
N MET A 23 13.07 13.92 -21.87
CA MET A 23 12.31 12.80 -21.32
C MET A 23 13.11 11.91 -20.34
N HIS A 24 14.40 12.19 -20.13
CA HIS A 24 15.29 11.40 -19.27
C HIS A 24 15.55 12.00 -17.89
N ALA A 25 14.87 13.10 -17.52
CA ALA A 25 14.80 13.53 -16.12
C ALA A 25 13.81 12.62 -15.36
N ARG A 26 14.18 11.34 -15.19
CA ARG A 26 13.60 10.51 -14.15
C ARG A 26 14.00 11.18 -12.84
N ALA A 27 13.03 11.71 -12.11
CA ALA A 27 13.23 12.12 -10.73
C ALA A 27 13.76 10.90 -9.96
N GLU A 28 15.06 10.86 -9.74
CA GLU A 28 15.67 9.88 -8.85
C GLU A 28 15.08 10.11 -7.46
N GLY A 29 14.45 9.07 -6.91
CA GLY A 29 14.10 8.95 -5.50
C GLY A 29 13.57 10.21 -4.83
N GLN A 30 12.27 10.49 -4.98
CA GLN A 30 11.56 11.21 -3.93
C GLN A 30 11.46 10.27 -2.71
N GLU A 31 12.58 10.06 -2.01
CA GLU A 31 12.57 9.50 -0.67
C GLU A 31 11.74 10.46 0.19
N GLY A 32 10.65 9.93 0.76
CA GLY A 32 9.83 10.69 1.70
C GLY A 32 10.65 11.12 2.92
N MET A 33 10.23 12.19 3.59
CA MET A 33 10.84 12.63 4.84
C MET A 33 10.66 11.54 5.92
N VAL A 34 11.78 10.98 6.41
CA VAL A 34 11.77 9.99 7.48
C VAL A 34 11.72 10.70 8.83
N VAL A 35 10.70 10.39 9.63
CA VAL A 35 10.55 10.87 11.01
C VAL A 35 10.36 9.70 11.96
N VAL A 36 10.92 9.81 13.16
CA VAL A 36 10.75 8.80 14.23
C VAL A 36 9.94 9.42 15.35
N ARG A 37 9.08 8.60 15.96
CA ARG A 37 8.36 8.98 17.18
C ARG A 37 9.28 8.79 18.38
N ASP A 38 9.50 9.87 19.13
CA ASP A 38 10.31 9.85 20.33
C ASP A 38 9.63 8.99 21.44
N PRO A 39 10.35 8.06 22.08
CA PRO A 39 9.74 7.15 23.05
C PRO A 39 9.40 7.82 24.39
N GLN A 40 10.06 8.93 24.74
CA GLN A 40 9.83 9.64 26.00
C GLN A 40 8.67 10.64 25.89
N THR A 41 8.58 11.32 24.75
CA THR A 41 7.65 12.44 24.55
C THR A 41 6.52 12.14 23.56
N GLY A 42 6.64 11.09 22.75
CA GLY A 42 5.69 10.74 21.71
C GLY A 42 5.67 11.72 20.53
N LYS A 43 6.56 12.73 20.49
CA LYS A 43 6.61 13.71 19.42
C LYS A 43 7.38 13.17 18.21
N LEU A 44 7.02 13.65 17.02
CA LEU A 44 7.77 13.34 15.80
C LEU A 44 9.05 14.18 15.78
N ARG A 45 10.19 13.51 15.60
CA ARG A 45 11.52 14.11 15.49
C ARG A 45 12.32 13.52 14.34
N ALA A 46 13.42 14.17 13.99
CA ALA A 46 14.41 13.57 13.11
C ALA A 46 15.00 12.30 13.73
N PRO A 47 15.27 11.25 12.95
CA PRO A 47 15.96 10.04 13.43
C PRO A 47 17.40 10.37 13.82
N THR A 48 17.94 9.65 14.81
CA THR A 48 19.39 9.62 15.04
C THR A 48 20.09 8.78 13.97
N ASP A 49 21.42 8.86 13.87
CA ASP A 49 22.18 8.09 12.87
C ASP A 49 22.02 6.57 13.04
N ASP A 50 22.01 6.09 14.29
CA ASP A 50 21.80 4.68 14.60
C ASP A 50 20.38 4.22 14.28
N GLU A 51 19.38 5.05 14.59
CA GLU A 51 17.98 4.78 14.22
C GLU A 51 17.80 4.77 12.70
N MET A 52 18.43 5.71 11.99
CA MET A 52 18.41 5.75 10.53
C MET A 52 19.05 4.49 9.93
N LYS A 53 20.18 4.04 10.48
CA LYS A 53 20.85 2.82 10.05
C LYS A 53 19.98 1.59 10.30
N ALA A 54 19.33 1.52 11.46
CA ALA A 54 18.39 0.46 11.80
C ALA A 54 17.16 0.47 10.89
N LEU A 55 16.59 1.65 10.60
CA LEU A 55 15.45 1.81 9.69
C LEU A 55 15.81 1.38 8.27
N ARG A 56 17.00 1.73 7.78
CA ARG A 56 17.48 1.28 6.46
C ARG A 56 17.71 -0.22 6.40
N ALA A 57 18.18 -0.83 7.49
CA ALA A 57 18.37 -2.28 7.57
C ALA A 57 17.04 -3.05 7.68
N GLN A 58 16.02 -2.45 8.32
CA GLN A 58 14.67 -3.01 8.44
C GLN A 58 13.81 -2.74 7.22
N SER A 59 14.12 -1.69 6.46
CA SER A 59 13.50 -1.43 5.17
C SER A 59 13.91 -2.57 4.24
N PRO A 60 13.01 -3.52 3.90
CA PRO A 60 13.35 -4.41 2.82
C PRO A 60 13.69 -3.53 1.62
N SER A 61 14.80 -3.81 0.94
CA SER A 61 15.09 -3.30 -0.41
C SER A 61 14.06 -3.84 -1.43
N ALA A 62 12.81 -4.00 -1.02
CA ALA A 62 11.71 -3.82 -1.91
C ALA A 62 11.68 -2.31 -2.18
N ALA A 63 12.39 -1.88 -3.22
CA ALA A 63 11.84 -0.84 -4.09
C ALA A 63 10.34 -1.10 -4.12
N LEU A 64 9.50 -0.19 -3.59
CA LEU A 64 8.06 -0.40 -3.43
C LEU A 64 7.56 -1.05 -4.71
N ALA A 65 7.44 -2.38 -4.68
CA ALA A 65 7.31 -3.12 -5.92
C ALA A 65 5.89 -2.79 -6.30
N ALA A 66 5.73 -1.98 -7.35
CA ALA A 66 4.43 -1.57 -7.82
C ALA A 66 3.55 -2.83 -7.84
N PRO A 67 2.37 -2.80 -7.19
CA PRO A 67 1.55 -3.99 -7.03
C PRO A 67 1.46 -4.71 -8.37
N ARG A 68 1.89 -5.98 -8.40
CA ARG A 68 1.97 -6.73 -9.66
C ARG A 68 0.61 -6.66 -10.33
N GLN A 69 0.51 -5.92 -11.44
CA GLN A 69 -0.77 -5.68 -12.08
C GLN A 69 -1.41 -7.03 -12.42
N PRO A 70 -2.69 -7.22 -12.09
CA PRO A 70 -3.36 -8.47 -12.37
C PRO A 70 -3.42 -8.71 -13.89
N ALA A 71 -3.26 -9.97 -14.30
CA ALA A 71 -3.11 -10.31 -15.71
C ALA A 71 -4.42 -10.09 -16.47
N THR A 72 -4.36 -9.30 -17.53
CA THR A 72 -5.46 -9.10 -18.47
C THR A 72 -5.65 -10.36 -19.33
N VAL A 73 -6.88 -10.80 -19.50
CA VAL A 73 -7.27 -11.94 -20.33
C VAL A 73 -8.16 -11.43 -21.46
N SER A 74 -7.81 -11.74 -22.71
CA SER A 74 -8.66 -11.46 -23.88
C SER A 74 -9.40 -12.72 -24.30
N ARG A 75 -10.70 -12.62 -24.58
CA ARG A 75 -11.50 -13.72 -25.16
C ARG A 75 -11.61 -13.56 -26.68
N GLY A 76 -12.00 -14.66 -27.34
CA GLY A 76 -12.22 -14.70 -28.79
C GLY A 76 -13.39 -13.85 -29.29
N ASP A 77 -14.27 -13.40 -28.39
CA ASP A 77 -15.37 -12.46 -28.66
C ASP A 77 -14.93 -10.98 -28.61
N GLY A 78 -13.64 -10.71 -28.35
CA GLY A 78 -13.09 -9.36 -28.22
C GLY A 78 -13.25 -8.73 -26.83
N SER A 79 -13.89 -9.43 -25.87
CA SER A 79 -13.98 -8.96 -24.49
C SER A 79 -12.63 -9.07 -23.76
N ARG A 80 -12.39 -8.15 -22.82
CA ARG A 80 -11.20 -8.14 -21.95
C ARG A 80 -11.64 -8.26 -20.49
N GLY A 81 -11.00 -9.14 -19.75
CA GLY A 81 -11.17 -9.31 -18.31
C GLY A 81 -9.83 -9.27 -17.59
N VAL A 82 -9.88 -9.34 -16.26
CA VAL A 82 -8.69 -9.37 -15.41
C VAL A 82 -8.83 -10.56 -14.46
N ARG A 83 -7.77 -11.37 -14.35
CA ARG A 83 -7.73 -12.43 -13.32
C ARG A 83 -7.32 -11.83 -11.98
N LEU A 84 -8.31 -11.66 -11.12
CA LEU A 84 -8.10 -11.35 -9.71
C LEU A 84 -7.73 -12.63 -8.96
N GLY A 85 -6.61 -12.61 -8.25
CA GLY A 85 -6.25 -13.65 -7.28
C GLY A 85 -6.64 -13.23 -5.86
N GLU A 86 -6.48 -14.15 -4.90
CA GLU A 86 -6.80 -14.01 -3.47
C GLU A 86 -6.44 -12.66 -2.85
N ARG A 87 -5.28 -12.09 -3.20
CA ARG A 87 -4.85 -10.77 -2.70
C ARG A 87 -5.79 -9.61 -3.06
N ASN A 88 -6.67 -9.78 -4.07
CA ASN A 88 -7.62 -8.75 -4.49
C ASN A 88 -9.03 -9.06 -3.99
N MET A 89 -9.19 -10.13 -3.20
CA MET A 89 -10.45 -10.48 -2.57
C MET A 89 -10.54 -9.78 -1.22
N VAL A 90 -11.69 -9.17 -0.95
CA VAL A 90 -12.03 -8.63 0.35
C VAL A 90 -12.98 -9.60 1.02
N TYR A 91 -12.68 -9.91 2.27
CA TYR A 91 -13.49 -10.75 3.13
C TYR A 91 -14.20 -9.85 4.14
N GLU A 92 -15.37 -10.28 4.57
CA GLU A 92 -16.08 -9.64 5.68
C GLU A 92 -16.17 -10.65 6.82
N VAL A 93 -15.58 -10.30 7.95
CA VAL A 93 -15.66 -11.07 9.19
C VAL A 93 -16.78 -10.50 10.02
N VAL A 94 -17.76 -11.34 10.36
CA VAL A 94 -18.89 -10.97 11.20
C VAL A 94 -18.78 -11.69 12.53
N THR A 95 -18.63 -10.93 13.61
CA THR A 95 -18.52 -11.47 14.97
C THR A 95 -19.82 -11.20 15.72
N ARG A 96 -20.36 -12.23 16.38
CA ARG A 96 -21.53 -12.09 17.26
C ARG A 96 -21.08 -12.02 18.72
N GLY A 97 -21.44 -10.93 19.40
CA GLY A 97 -21.20 -10.77 20.83
C GLY A 97 -22.16 -11.61 21.68
N ALA A 98 -21.84 -11.74 22.97
CA ALA A 98 -22.70 -12.43 23.94
C ALA A 98 -24.07 -11.75 24.11
N ASP A 99 -24.16 -10.45 23.81
CA ASP A 99 -25.41 -9.68 23.77
C ASP A 99 -26.22 -9.89 22.49
N GLY A 100 -25.76 -10.77 21.59
CA GLY A 100 -26.39 -11.07 20.31
C GLY A 100 -26.16 -10.03 19.21
N LYS A 101 -25.45 -8.93 19.49
CA LYS A 101 -25.12 -7.92 18.49
C LYS A 101 -24.03 -8.41 17.56
N GLN A 102 -24.01 -7.88 16.33
CA GLN A 102 -23.04 -8.23 15.30
C GLN A 102 -22.12 -7.06 15.01
N THR A 103 -20.81 -7.31 15.02
CA THR A 103 -19.79 -6.41 14.49
C THR A 103 -19.26 -6.97 13.17
N ARG A 104 -18.87 -6.08 12.27
CA ARG A 104 -18.46 -6.43 10.90
C ARG A 104 -17.14 -5.75 10.60
N GLU A 105 -16.19 -6.50 10.06
CA GLU A 105 -14.88 -6.00 9.67
C GLU A 105 -14.52 -6.49 8.28
N CYS A 106 -14.15 -5.56 7.39
CA CYS A 106 -13.65 -5.91 6.06
C CYS A 106 -12.13 -6.08 6.13
N VAL A 107 -11.64 -7.24 5.69
CA VAL A 107 -10.22 -7.60 5.71
C VAL A 107 -9.77 -8.07 4.33
N GLU A 108 -8.51 -7.80 4.00
CA GLU A 108 -7.95 -8.15 2.70
C GLU A 108 -7.34 -9.55 2.70
N GLY A 109 -7.74 -10.37 1.74
CA GLY A 109 -7.21 -11.72 1.55
C GLY A 109 -7.60 -12.72 2.64
N SER A 110 -7.45 -14.00 2.31
CA SER A 110 -7.79 -15.11 3.22
C SER A 110 -6.90 -15.17 4.46
N ALA A 111 -5.66 -14.68 4.39
CA ALA A 111 -4.77 -14.58 5.54
C ALA A 111 -5.23 -13.52 6.56
N GLY A 112 -5.68 -12.35 6.10
CA GLY A 112 -6.25 -11.32 6.97
C GLY A 112 -7.54 -11.79 7.64
N ALA A 113 -8.36 -12.55 6.91
CA ALA A 113 -9.55 -13.20 7.47
C ALA A 113 -9.22 -14.20 8.58
N ALA A 114 -8.22 -15.07 8.38
CA ALA A 114 -7.80 -16.03 9.41
C ALA A 114 -7.32 -15.32 10.69
N GLN A 115 -6.50 -14.28 10.56
CA GLN A 115 -6.01 -13.49 11.69
C GLN A 115 -7.15 -12.82 12.46
N ALA A 116 -8.11 -12.22 11.76
CA ALA A 116 -9.27 -11.59 12.39
C ALA A 116 -10.14 -12.59 13.17
N LEU A 117 -10.25 -13.83 12.69
CA LEU A 117 -10.94 -14.91 13.42
C LEU A 117 -10.18 -15.32 14.68
N ASP A 118 -8.85 -15.48 14.61
CA ASP A 118 -8.03 -15.84 15.78
C ASP A 118 -8.08 -14.77 16.89
N HIS A 119 -8.10 -13.49 16.52
CA HIS A 119 -8.20 -12.38 17.47
C HIS A 119 -9.59 -12.27 18.12
N ALA A 120 -10.66 -12.61 17.40
CA ALA A 120 -12.02 -12.64 17.95
C ALA A 120 -12.13 -13.66 19.10
N ASP A 121 -11.51 -14.83 18.94
CA ASP A 121 -11.49 -15.87 19.98
C ASP A 121 -10.67 -15.47 21.22
N ALA A 122 -9.60 -14.69 21.05
CA ALA A 122 -8.81 -14.17 22.16
C ALA A 122 -9.58 -13.11 22.97
N ALA A 123 -10.28 -12.19 22.30
CA ALA A 123 -11.10 -11.16 22.95
C ALA A 123 -12.25 -11.76 23.78
N ALA A 124 -12.88 -12.84 23.30
CA ALA A 124 -13.91 -13.57 24.05
C ALA A 124 -13.37 -14.21 25.34
N LYS A 125 -12.09 -14.63 25.36
CA LYS A 125 -11.45 -15.23 26.55
C LYS A 125 -11.06 -14.21 27.61
N HIS A 126 -10.73 -12.98 27.22
CA HIS A 126 -10.34 -11.92 28.16
C HIS A 126 -11.54 -11.18 28.80
N GLY A 127 -12.74 -11.28 28.25
CA GLY A 127 -13.96 -10.70 28.83
C GLY A 127 -14.54 -11.43 30.03
N ASN A 128 -13.95 -12.54 30.47
CA ASN A 128 -14.50 -13.42 31.52
C ASN A 128 -13.77 -13.31 32.88
N HIS A 129 -13.08 -12.20 33.14
CA HIS A 129 -12.52 -11.89 34.46
C HIS A 129 -13.27 -10.75 35.16
N GLY A 130 -14.31 -11.15 35.89
CA GLY A 130 -14.64 -10.62 37.22
C GLY A 130 -15.35 -9.26 37.30
N GLU A 131 -16.68 -9.28 37.20
CA GLU A 131 -17.53 -8.37 37.97
C GLU A 131 -18.11 -9.13 39.17
N ASP A 132 -17.27 -9.37 40.18
CA ASP A 132 -17.74 -9.81 41.50
C ASP A 132 -17.80 -8.61 42.44
N GLY A 133 -19.03 -8.11 42.62
CA GLY A 133 -19.55 -7.61 43.89
C GLY A 133 -18.96 -6.34 44.50
N HIS A 134 -19.77 -5.27 44.54
CA HIS A 134 -20.15 -4.63 45.81
C HIS A 134 -21.29 -3.61 45.61
N GLU A 135 -22.54 -4.07 45.80
CA GLU A 135 -23.64 -3.16 46.15
C GLU A 135 -23.78 -3.15 47.67
N SER A 136 -23.39 -2.05 48.29
CA SER A 136 -23.69 -1.71 49.68
C SER A 136 -23.54 -0.21 49.87
N ARG A 137 -24.66 0.53 49.77
CA ARG A 137 -25.15 1.51 50.77
C ARG A 137 -26.12 2.52 50.15
#